data_AF-A0A328WCW6-F1
#
_entry.id   AF-A0A328WCW6-F1
#
_cell.length_a   1.000
_cell.length_b   1.000
_cell.length_c   1.000
_cell.angle_alpha   90.00
_cell.angle_beta   90.00
_cell.angle_gamma   90.00
#
_symmetry.space_group_name_H-M   'P 1'
#
loop_
_entity.id
_entity.type
_entity.pdbx_description
1 polymer ?
#
loop_
_entity_poly.entity_id
_entity_poly.type
_entity_poly.pdbx_seq_one_letter_code
_entity_poly.pdbx_strand_id
1 'polypeptide(L)'
;MPNKIGGLKLLFICAGLGLILLCAGCTLKTEEDAKPEVVNVPAEEMIAIPWNKGWSPAISVTRGIPLELNGSDEIVYDISGDTGYLCVEIEGRLESMSKTGTSRKAEEQFYWNPFCGDLPADLAEIGTSWITLVRKQDGYPTGMVLIRISPEQDNGNRGSTFKADIIASLAFPQQDGAYQDIFDEDLKELEAAYKN
;
A
#
# COMPACT_ATOMS: atom_id res chain seq x y z
N MET A 1 -79.51 19.49 -44.35
CA MET A 1 -79.97 18.41 -43.44
C MET A 1 -78.75 17.69 -42.90
N PRO A 2 -78.64 17.34 -41.61
CA PRO A 2 -79.36 17.78 -40.41
C PRO A 2 -78.39 18.46 -39.39
N ASN A 3 -78.88 19.34 -38.50
CA ASN A 3 -79.00 19.12 -37.04
C ASN A 3 -77.66 18.88 -36.30
N LYS A 4 -77.38 19.34 -35.07
CA LYS A 4 -78.19 19.88 -33.98
C LYS A 4 -77.19 20.29 -32.88
N ILE A 5 -77.49 21.40 -32.21
CA ILE A 5 -77.61 21.54 -30.75
C ILE A 5 -76.51 20.90 -29.88
N GLY A 6 -75.81 21.78 -29.16
CA GLY A 6 -75.99 21.83 -27.71
C GLY A 6 -74.81 21.34 -26.87
N GLY A 7 -74.52 22.10 -25.81
CA GLY A 7 -73.77 21.57 -24.68
C GLY A 7 -72.90 22.58 -23.96
N LEU A 8 -73.51 23.61 -23.36
CA LEU A 8 -72.93 24.30 -22.21
C LEU A 8 -72.81 23.28 -21.07
N LYS A 9 -71.62 23.08 -20.49
CA LYS A 9 -71.47 22.69 -19.08
C LYS A 9 -70.12 23.12 -18.53
N LEU A 10 -70.22 24.19 -17.76
CA LEU A 10 -69.31 24.71 -16.76
C LEU A 10 -69.14 23.69 -15.61
N LEU A 11 -68.10 23.94 -14.78
CA LEU A 11 -67.81 23.35 -13.46
C LEU A 11 -66.86 22.13 -13.50
N PHE A 12 -65.84 21.96 -12.66
CA PHE A 12 -65.59 22.48 -11.31
C PHE A 12 -64.08 22.69 -11.09
N ILE A 13 -63.71 23.85 -10.54
CA ILE A 13 -62.47 24.05 -9.79
C ILE A 13 -62.82 23.81 -8.33
N CYS A 14 -62.30 22.73 -7.73
CA CYS A 14 -62.33 22.54 -6.29
C CYS A 14 -60.91 22.29 -5.80
N ALA A 15 -60.43 23.24 -5.01
CA ALA A 15 -59.17 23.26 -4.31
C ALA A 15 -59.06 22.10 -3.32
N GLY A 16 -57.94 21.38 -3.36
CA GLY A 16 -57.48 20.52 -2.28
C GLY A 16 -56.27 21.17 -1.62
N LEU A 17 -56.48 21.78 -0.45
CA LEU A 17 -55.44 22.24 0.45
C LEU A 17 -54.77 21.04 1.15
N GLY A 18 -53.44 20.99 1.09
CA GLY A 18 -52.55 20.71 2.21
C GLY A 18 -52.59 19.35 2.91
N LEU A 19 -51.51 18.58 2.78
CA LEU A 19 -50.81 18.05 3.95
C LEU A 19 -49.30 17.95 3.66
N ILE A 20 -48.55 18.87 4.28
CA ILE A 20 -47.10 18.74 4.49
C ILE A 20 -46.92 17.70 5.59
N LEU A 21 -46.22 16.62 5.30
CA LEU A 21 -45.56 15.80 6.32
C LEU A 21 -44.07 15.75 5.99
N LEU A 22 -43.35 16.62 6.68
CA LEU A 22 -41.91 16.58 6.85
C LEU A 22 -41.52 15.39 7.75
N CYS A 23 -40.39 14.79 7.39
CA CYS A 23 -39.46 14.07 8.25
C CYS A 23 -39.88 12.68 8.77
N ALA A 24 -39.32 11.65 8.14
CA ALA A 24 -38.56 10.63 8.85
C ALA A 24 -37.29 10.38 8.06
N GLY A 25 -36.15 10.68 8.67
CA GLY A 25 -34.85 10.69 8.01
C GLY A 25 -34.54 9.37 7.34
N CYS A 26 -34.07 9.44 6.10
CA CYS A 26 -32.99 8.54 5.73
C CYS A 26 -31.85 8.92 6.67
N THR A 27 -31.67 8.07 7.68
CA THR A 27 -30.43 7.93 8.40
C THR A 27 -29.31 8.10 7.39
N LEU A 28 -28.55 9.20 7.50
CA LEU A 28 -27.12 9.07 7.29
C LEU A 28 -26.75 7.91 8.20
N LYS A 29 -26.54 6.72 7.61
CA LYS A 29 -25.52 5.86 8.16
C LYS A 29 -24.30 6.76 8.11
N THR A 30 -23.95 7.30 9.28
CA THR A 30 -22.55 7.52 9.57
C THR A 30 -21.90 6.20 9.17
N GLU A 31 -21.24 6.17 8.02
CA GLU A 31 -20.12 5.27 7.82
C GLU A 31 -19.21 5.59 9.00
N GLU A 32 -19.43 4.86 10.10
CA GLU A 32 -18.32 4.43 10.90
C GLU A 32 -17.45 3.70 9.88
N ASP A 33 -16.41 4.37 9.40
CA ASP A 33 -15.48 3.82 8.40
C ASP A 33 -15.15 2.40 8.83
N ALA A 34 -15.75 1.43 8.14
CA ALA A 34 -15.63 0.04 8.53
C ALA A 34 -14.16 -0.29 8.34
N LYS A 35 -13.48 -0.73 9.42
CA LYS A 35 -12.07 -1.07 9.34
C LYS A 35 -11.85 -2.04 8.17
N PRO A 36 -10.81 -1.80 7.34
CA PRO A 36 -10.58 -2.64 6.19
C PRO A 36 -10.40 -4.09 6.61
N GLU A 37 -10.97 -5.00 5.82
CA GLU A 37 -10.72 -6.41 5.96
C GLU A 37 -9.30 -6.71 5.47
N VAL A 38 -8.55 -7.40 6.32
CA VAL A 38 -7.14 -7.73 6.08
C VAL A 38 -6.92 -9.21 6.34
N VAL A 39 -6.25 -9.89 5.40
CA VAL A 39 -5.90 -11.30 5.53
C VAL A 39 -4.41 -11.51 5.36
N ASN A 40 -3.83 -12.41 6.15
CA ASN A 40 -2.44 -12.82 5.97
C ASN A 40 -2.33 -13.70 4.72
N VAL A 41 -1.32 -13.43 3.89
CA VAL A 41 -1.02 -14.21 2.70
C VAL A 41 0.47 -14.62 2.69
N PRO A 42 0.84 -15.69 1.96
CA PRO A 42 2.23 -16.00 1.69
C PRO A 42 2.94 -14.79 1.06
N ALA A 43 4.10 -14.44 1.59
CA ALA A 43 4.83 -13.26 1.13
C ALA A 43 5.29 -13.38 -0.32
N GLU A 44 5.50 -14.61 -0.78
CA GLU A 44 5.90 -14.94 -2.15
C GLU A 44 4.87 -14.48 -3.19
N GLU A 45 3.61 -14.23 -2.80
CA GLU A 45 2.61 -13.63 -3.68
C GLU A 45 2.90 -12.16 -4.00
N MET A 46 3.69 -11.48 -3.16
CA MET A 46 3.94 -10.03 -3.27
C MET A 46 5.41 -9.71 -3.49
N ILE A 47 6.33 -10.40 -2.81
CA ILE A 47 7.76 -10.14 -2.93
C ILE A 47 8.59 -11.41 -2.80
N ALA A 48 9.82 -11.35 -3.31
CA ALA A 48 10.87 -12.30 -3.01
C ALA A 48 12.12 -11.58 -2.48
N ILE A 49 12.84 -12.24 -1.57
CA ILE A 49 14.15 -11.81 -1.07
C ILE A 49 15.13 -12.94 -1.37
N PRO A 50 15.65 -13.04 -2.61
CA PRO A 50 16.38 -14.22 -3.07
C PRO A 50 17.71 -14.43 -2.34
N TRP A 51 18.27 -13.39 -1.73
CA TRP A 51 19.48 -13.50 -0.90
C TRP A 51 19.56 -12.44 0.20
N ASN A 52 19.46 -12.84 1.46
CA ASN A 52 19.57 -11.94 2.61
C ASN A 52 20.32 -12.51 3.81
N LYS A 53 20.73 -13.79 3.76
CA LYS A 53 21.30 -14.46 4.92
C LYS A 53 22.71 -13.95 5.20
N GLY A 54 22.85 -13.15 6.25
CA GLY A 54 24.12 -12.59 6.70
C GLY A 54 24.81 -11.74 5.63
N TRP A 55 24.03 -10.95 4.87
CA TRP A 55 24.61 -10.08 3.85
C TRP A 55 25.56 -9.08 4.51
N SER A 56 26.79 -8.96 4.00
CA SER A 56 27.74 -7.97 4.48
C SER A 56 28.44 -7.27 3.33
N PRO A 57 28.82 -6.00 3.51
CA PRO A 57 29.71 -5.27 2.61
C PRO A 57 31.01 -5.99 2.23
N ALA A 58 31.56 -6.79 3.14
CA ALA A 58 32.86 -7.45 2.98
C ALA A 58 32.83 -8.57 1.92
N ILE A 59 31.66 -9.10 1.59
CA ILE A 59 31.44 -10.16 0.59
C ILE A 59 30.82 -9.51 -0.67
N SER A 60 31.53 -8.55 -1.27
CA SER A 60 31.03 -7.68 -2.34
C SER A 60 30.96 -8.34 -3.73
N VAL A 61 30.11 -9.35 -3.87
CA VAL A 61 29.63 -9.84 -5.18
C VAL A 61 28.15 -9.53 -5.39
N THR A 62 27.40 -9.31 -4.32
CA THR A 62 25.98 -8.92 -4.36
C THR A 62 25.82 -7.45 -4.02
N ARG A 63 24.98 -6.76 -4.79
CA ARG A 63 24.79 -5.31 -4.77
C ARG A 63 24.12 -4.77 -3.49
N GLY A 64 23.65 -5.64 -2.61
CA GLY A 64 22.79 -5.34 -1.48
C GLY A 64 21.95 -6.57 -1.14
N ILE A 65 21.00 -6.40 -0.23
CA ILE A 65 19.89 -7.34 -0.08
C ILE A 65 18.87 -7.02 -1.20
N PRO A 66 18.67 -7.88 -2.22
CA PRO A 66 17.65 -7.71 -3.24
C PRO A 66 16.23 -7.88 -2.69
N LEU A 67 15.34 -7.04 -3.18
CA LEU A 67 13.90 -7.11 -2.99
C LEU A 67 13.26 -7.13 -4.38
N GLU A 68 12.70 -8.28 -4.75
CA GLU A 68 12.03 -8.50 -6.04
C GLU A 68 10.51 -8.36 -5.84
N LEU A 69 9.87 -7.53 -6.65
CA LEU A 69 8.44 -7.26 -6.57
C LEU A 69 7.67 -8.24 -7.46
N ASN A 70 6.71 -8.97 -6.91
CA ASN A 70 5.94 -9.96 -7.66
C ASN A 70 4.58 -9.39 -8.09
N GLY A 71 4.07 -9.85 -9.25
CA GLY A 71 2.77 -9.44 -9.76
C GLY A 71 2.74 -9.33 -11.28
N SER A 72 1.56 -9.09 -11.84
CA SER A 72 1.35 -8.63 -13.21
C SER A 72 1.77 -7.17 -13.42
N ASP A 73 1.87 -6.77 -14.67
CA ASP A 73 2.23 -5.42 -15.13
C ASP A 73 1.27 -4.29 -14.69
N GLU A 74 0.03 -4.64 -14.35
CA GLU A 74 -0.98 -3.74 -13.78
C GLU A 74 -0.69 -3.34 -12.32
N ILE A 75 0.25 -4.03 -11.66
CA ILE A 75 0.56 -3.81 -10.25
C ILE A 75 1.70 -2.81 -10.09
N VAL A 76 1.47 -1.90 -9.16
CA VAL A 76 2.45 -0.91 -8.70
C VAL A 76 2.65 -1.07 -7.20
N TYR A 77 3.88 -0.89 -6.73
CA TYR A 77 4.24 -0.85 -5.33
C TYR A 77 4.66 0.56 -4.94
N ASP A 78 4.00 1.12 -3.94
CA ASP A 78 4.46 2.32 -3.26
C ASP A 78 5.33 1.94 -2.06
N ILE A 79 6.52 2.52 -1.99
CA ILE A 79 7.58 2.14 -1.06
C ILE A 79 7.80 3.27 -0.05
N SER A 80 7.84 2.97 1.25
CA SER A 80 8.06 3.96 2.30
C SER A 80 8.86 3.37 3.47
N GLY A 81 9.06 4.18 4.53
CA GLY A 81 9.93 3.86 5.66
C GLY A 81 11.35 4.39 5.46
N ASP A 82 12.35 3.57 5.80
CA ASP A 82 13.76 3.92 5.78
C ASP A 82 14.36 3.84 4.35
N THR A 83 13.88 4.73 3.49
CA THR A 83 14.23 4.77 2.07
C THR A 83 15.66 5.24 1.78
N GLY A 84 16.37 5.78 2.78
CA GLY A 84 17.73 6.29 2.63
C GLY A 84 18.73 5.25 2.13
N TYR A 85 18.58 4.00 2.58
CA TYR A 85 19.42 2.87 2.20
C TYR A 85 18.91 2.08 1.00
N LEU A 86 17.83 2.54 0.36
CA LEU A 86 17.25 1.85 -0.79
C LEU A 86 17.87 2.36 -2.09
N CYS A 87 18.14 1.43 -3.01
CA CYS A 87 18.71 1.74 -4.30
C CYS A 87 18.10 0.92 -5.42
N VAL A 88 18.13 1.51 -6.60
CA VAL A 88 17.79 0.88 -7.87
C VAL A 88 19.02 0.75 -8.73
N GLU A 89 19.06 -0.28 -9.57
CA GLU A 89 20.09 -0.41 -10.58
C GLU A 89 19.67 0.32 -11.86
N ILE A 90 20.45 1.33 -12.25
CA ILE A 90 20.28 2.08 -13.49
C ILE A 90 21.59 1.96 -14.28
N GLU A 91 21.50 1.43 -15.50
CA GLU A 91 22.66 1.28 -16.40
C GLU A 91 23.87 0.57 -15.75
N GLY A 92 23.62 -0.42 -14.89
CA GLY A 92 24.66 -1.18 -14.20
C GLY A 92 25.22 -0.55 -12.93
N ARG A 93 24.62 0.55 -12.45
CA ARG A 93 25.06 1.28 -11.24
C ARG A 93 23.92 1.38 -10.23
N LEU A 94 24.25 1.27 -8.94
CA LEU A 94 23.28 1.52 -7.87
C LEU A 94 23.11 3.02 -7.67
N GLU A 95 21.86 3.46 -7.73
CA GLU A 95 21.46 4.83 -7.42
C GLU A 95 20.43 4.85 -6.29
N SER A 96 20.55 5.84 -5.39
CA SER A 96 19.60 5.99 -4.29
C SER A 96 18.18 6.22 -4.82
N MET A 97 17.21 5.51 -4.25
CA MET A 97 15.80 5.64 -4.58
C MET A 97 15.23 7.04 -4.28
N SER A 98 15.85 7.79 -3.36
CA SER A 98 15.48 9.18 -3.05
C SER A 98 15.46 10.10 -4.28
N LYS A 99 16.22 9.76 -5.33
CA LYS A 99 16.34 10.56 -6.56
C LYS A 99 15.40 10.11 -7.68
N THR A 100 14.88 8.90 -7.61
CA THR A 100 14.14 8.24 -8.70
C THR A 100 12.68 7.99 -8.36
N GLY A 101 12.24 8.42 -7.18
CA GLY A 101 10.89 8.22 -6.67
C GLY A 101 10.70 6.87 -5.98
N THR A 102 9.58 6.72 -5.29
CA THR A 102 9.29 5.59 -4.40
C THR A 102 8.23 4.62 -4.93
N SER A 103 7.74 4.80 -6.15
CA SER A 103 6.81 3.85 -6.79
C SER A 103 7.55 2.96 -7.77
N ARG A 104 7.23 1.67 -7.80
CA ARG A 104 7.86 0.65 -8.65
C ARG A 104 6.83 -0.28 -9.26
N LYS A 105 7.10 -0.81 -10.44
CA LYS A 105 6.22 -1.82 -11.05
C LYS A 105 6.51 -3.20 -10.47
N ALA A 106 5.54 -4.11 -10.56
CA ALA A 106 5.86 -5.52 -10.40
C ALA A 106 6.94 -5.96 -11.42
N GLU A 107 7.64 -7.03 -11.09
CA GLU A 107 8.83 -7.56 -11.78
C GLU A 107 10.08 -6.67 -11.68
N GLU A 108 9.97 -5.44 -11.16
CA GLU A 108 11.14 -4.64 -10.81
C GLU A 108 11.79 -5.15 -9.52
N GLN A 109 13.10 -4.92 -9.42
CA GLN A 109 13.89 -5.18 -8.23
C GLN A 109 14.51 -3.89 -7.70
N PHE A 110 14.66 -3.81 -6.39
CA PHE A 110 15.47 -2.81 -5.72
C PHE A 110 16.31 -3.48 -4.64
N TYR A 111 17.23 -2.72 -4.05
CA TYR A 111 18.20 -3.23 -3.09
C TYR A 111 18.15 -2.40 -1.82
N TRP A 112 18.30 -3.07 -0.69
CA TRP A 112 18.77 -2.43 0.53
C TRP A 112 20.30 -2.53 0.58
N ASN A 113 20.98 -1.40 0.71
CA ASN A 113 22.43 -1.32 0.84
C ASN A 113 22.81 -0.09 1.67
N PRO A 114 23.62 -0.25 2.75
CA PRO A 114 24.00 0.85 3.64
C PRO A 114 24.87 1.93 2.97
N PHE A 115 25.40 1.67 1.77
CA PHE A 115 26.17 2.64 1.00
C PHE A 115 25.34 3.40 -0.03
N CYS A 116 24.05 3.15 -0.12
CA CYS A 116 23.15 3.94 -0.93
C CYS A 116 22.73 5.20 -0.17
N GLY A 117 22.76 6.34 -0.86
CA GLY A 117 22.51 7.65 -0.24
C GLY A 117 23.76 8.22 0.42
N ASP A 118 23.59 8.84 1.59
CA ASP A 118 24.69 9.39 2.36
C ASP A 118 25.41 8.28 3.12
N LEU A 119 26.73 8.21 2.93
CA LEU A 119 27.56 7.17 3.52
C LEU A 119 27.56 7.33 5.06
N PRO A 120 27.20 6.28 5.82
CA PRO A 120 27.31 6.32 7.27
C PRO A 120 28.79 6.40 7.68
N ALA A 121 29.06 7.06 8.81
CA ALA A 121 30.41 7.17 9.36
C ALA A 121 30.95 5.81 9.83
N ASP A 122 30.08 4.99 10.42
CA ASP A 122 30.36 3.61 10.82
C ASP A 122 29.14 2.71 10.54
N LEU A 123 29.38 1.55 9.92
CA LEU A 123 28.35 0.54 9.67
C LEU A 123 27.78 -0.06 10.96
N ALA A 124 28.52 0.01 12.07
CA ALA A 124 28.06 -0.47 13.38
C ALA A 124 26.96 0.42 13.98
N GLU A 125 26.83 1.67 13.50
CA GLU A 125 25.80 2.62 13.95
C GLU A 125 24.45 2.41 13.24
N ILE A 126 24.42 1.58 12.20
CA ILE A 126 23.19 1.28 11.45
C ILE A 126 22.30 0.36 12.29
N GLY A 127 21.25 0.94 12.84
CA GLY A 127 20.20 0.22 13.56
C GLY A 127 19.26 -0.53 12.63
N THR A 128 18.16 -1.02 13.22
CA THR A 128 17.08 -1.65 12.46
C THR A 128 16.46 -0.66 11.47
N SER A 129 16.34 -1.06 10.21
CA SER A 129 15.59 -0.34 9.18
C SER A 129 14.26 -1.03 8.90
N TRP A 130 13.24 -0.25 8.60
CA TRP A 130 11.90 -0.72 8.27
C TRP A 130 11.49 -0.25 6.88
N ILE A 131 11.02 -1.18 6.05
CA ILE A 131 10.53 -0.89 4.71
C ILE A 131 9.07 -1.32 4.65
N THR A 132 8.21 -0.41 4.18
CA THR A 132 6.79 -0.68 3.94
C THR A 132 6.55 -0.67 2.44
N LEU A 133 5.89 -1.71 1.93
CA LEU A 133 5.48 -1.84 0.53
C LEU A 133 3.96 -1.91 0.47
N VAL A 134 3.31 -0.99 -0.23
CA VAL A 134 1.87 -1.01 -0.46
C VAL A 134 1.64 -1.42 -1.91
N ARG A 135 1.07 -2.60 -2.12
CA ARG A 135 0.69 -3.13 -3.44
C ARG A 135 -0.58 -2.44 -3.90
N LYS A 136 -0.59 -1.90 -5.11
CA LYS A 136 -1.73 -1.25 -5.75
C LYS A 136 -2.07 -1.89 -7.08
N GLN A 137 -3.37 -2.02 -7.35
CA GLN A 137 -3.92 -2.44 -8.64
C GLN A 137 -5.09 -1.50 -8.97
N ASP A 138 -5.14 -1.01 -10.21
CA ASP A 138 -6.12 0.00 -10.64
C ASP A 138 -6.19 1.26 -9.75
N GLY A 139 -5.08 1.58 -9.08
CA GLY A 139 -4.97 2.71 -8.13
C GLY A 139 -5.39 2.40 -6.70
N TYR A 140 -5.99 1.23 -6.44
CA TYR A 140 -6.46 0.82 -5.11
C TYR A 140 -5.39 0.03 -4.36
N PRO A 141 -5.18 0.26 -3.05
CA PRO A 141 -4.40 -0.64 -2.21
C PRO A 141 -5.02 -2.04 -2.20
N THR A 142 -4.21 -3.05 -2.49
CA THR A 142 -4.61 -4.47 -2.54
C THR A 142 -3.76 -5.36 -1.64
N GLY A 143 -2.69 -4.81 -1.06
CA GLY A 143 -1.93 -5.48 -0.02
C GLY A 143 -0.83 -4.61 0.56
N MET A 144 -0.23 -5.11 1.64
CA MET A 144 0.89 -4.48 2.34
C MET A 144 1.91 -5.52 2.76
N VAL A 145 3.19 -5.22 2.55
CA VAL A 145 4.31 -6.01 3.07
C VAL A 145 5.17 -5.12 3.96
N LEU A 146 5.52 -5.64 5.15
CA LEU A 146 6.41 -4.98 6.09
C LEU A 146 7.69 -5.79 6.22
N ILE A 147 8.82 -5.12 6.02
CA ILE A 147 10.14 -5.74 6.03
C ILE A 147 11.00 -5.06 7.08
N ARG A 148 11.68 -5.88 7.88
CA ARG A 148 12.66 -5.44 8.87
C ARG A 148 14.05 -5.83 8.39
N ILE A 149 14.95 -4.87 8.26
CA ILE A 149 16.38 -5.13 8.10
C ILE A 149 17.05 -4.90 9.44
N SER A 150 17.67 -5.92 10.01
CA SER A 150 18.37 -5.82 11.29
C SER A 150 19.85 -6.14 11.14
N PRO A 151 20.74 -5.42 11.83
CA PRO A 151 22.12 -5.87 11.97
C PRO A 151 22.15 -7.19 12.75
N GLU A 152 22.93 -8.16 12.29
CA GLU A 152 23.21 -9.38 13.04
C GLU A 152 24.37 -9.08 14.00
N GLN A 153 24.15 -9.26 15.30
CA GLN A 153 25.23 -9.18 16.28
C GLN A 153 26.05 -10.46 16.23
N ASP A 154 27.18 -10.44 15.52
CA ASP A 154 28.15 -11.52 15.58
C ASP A 154 29.13 -11.24 16.74
N ASN A 155 29.34 -12.21 17.63
CA ASN A 155 30.14 -12.08 18.87
C ASN A 155 31.65 -11.91 18.63
N GLY A 156 32.07 -11.45 17.46
CA GLY A 156 33.47 -11.21 17.14
C GLY A 156 33.65 -10.34 15.91
N ASN A 157 33.99 -9.07 16.12
CA ASN A 157 34.85 -8.17 15.33
C ASN A 157 34.85 -8.25 13.78
N ARG A 158 33.82 -8.82 13.15
CA ARG A 158 33.61 -8.84 11.70
C ARG A 158 32.47 -7.88 11.39
N GLY A 159 32.65 -7.10 10.33
CA GLY A 159 31.80 -5.95 10.01
C GLY A 159 30.31 -6.28 9.93
N SER A 160 29.48 -5.23 10.03
CA SER A 160 28.03 -5.34 10.12
C SER A 160 27.43 -6.22 9.02
N THR A 161 26.99 -7.41 9.42
CA THR A 161 26.10 -8.27 8.66
C THR A 161 24.67 -7.82 8.88
N PHE A 162 23.83 -7.93 7.84
CA PHE A 162 22.44 -7.54 7.88
C PHE A 162 21.56 -8.69 7.39
N LYS A 163 20.37 -8.77 7.97
CA LYS A 163 19.35 -9.73 7.61
C LYS A 163 18.03 -9.01 7.38
N ALA A 164 17.33 -9.41 6.32
CA ALA A 164 15.95 -9.00 6.07
C ALA A 164 14.96 -10.05 6.59
N ASP A 165 13.93 -9.63 7.28
CA ASP A 165 12.79 -10.44 7.68
C ASP A 165 11.50 -9.81 7.15
N ILE A 166 10.64 -10.61 6.55
CA ILE A 166 9.26 -10.20 6.23
C ILE A 166 8.45 -10.38 7.51
N ILE A 167 7.99 -9.28 8.10
CA ILE A 167 7.29 -9.27 9.39
C ILE A 167 5.78 -9.37 9.20
N ALA A 168 5.27 -8.85 8.09
CA ALA A 168 3.88 -8.99 7.68
C ALA A 168 3.77 -9.06 6.16
N SER A 169 2.83 -9.87 5.68
CA SER A 169 2.37 -9.86 4.29
C SER A 169 0.85 -10.02 4.30
N LEU A 170 0.18 -8.97 3.84
CA LEU A 170 -1.24 -8.76 4.06
C LEU A 170 -1.91 -8.47 2.72
N ALA A 171 -2.97 -9.18 2.40
CA ALA A 171 -3.84 -8.84 1.28
C ALA A 171 -5.09 -8.10 1.78
N PHE A 172 -5.58 -7.21 0.93
CA PHE A 172 -6.82 -6.48 1.11
C PHE A 172 -7.82 -7.04 0.10
N PRO A 173 -8.62 -8.06 0.48
CA PRO A 173 -9.53 -8.74 -0.44
C PRO A 173 -10.62 -7.79 -0.93
N GLN A 174 -11.19 -8.08 -2.10
CA GLN A 174 -12.36 -7.35 -2.57
C GLN A 174 -13.59 -7.68 -1.72
N GLN A 175 -14.43 -6.68 -1.47
CA GLN A 175 -15.73 -6.83 -0.81
C GLN A 175 -16.83 -6.66 -1.84
N ASP A 176 -17.69 -7.67 -1.98
CA ASP A 176 -18.75 -7.72 -3.00
C ASP A 176 -18.23 -7.46 -4.44
N GLY A 177 -16.99 -7.87 -4.72
CA GLY A 177 -16.33 -7.71 -6.02
C GLY A 177 -15.72 -6.32 -6.29
N ALA A 178 -15.72 -5.42 -5.29
CA ALA A 178 -15.09 -4.11 -5.37
C ALA A 178 -13.83 -4.05 -4.49
N TYR A 179 -12.83 -3.26 -4.91
CA TYR A 179 -11.71 -2.94 -4.04
C TYR A 179 -12.17 -2.14 -2.82
N GLN A 180 -11.53 -2.37 -1.69
CA GLN A 180 -11.78 -1.62 -0.48
C GLN A 180 -11.11 -0.24 -0.58
N ASP A 181 -11.76 0.77 0.01
CA ASP A 181 -11.13 2.07 0.24
C ASP A 181 -10.25 1.97 1.50
N ILE A 182 -8.94 2.09 1.31
CA ILE A 182 -7.95 2.00 2.39
C ILE A 182 -7.17 3.29 2.42
N PHE A 183 -7.26 4.00 3.55
CA PHE A 183 -6.63 5.30 3.72
C PHE A 183 -5.24 5.20 4.33
N ASP A 184 -4.46 6.27 4.19
CA ASP A 184 -3.10 6.33 4.74
C ASP A 184 -3.07 6.13 6.26
N GLU A 185 -4.11 6.58 6.96
CA GLU A 185 -4.29 6.37 8.40
C GLU A 185 -4.44 4.88 8.76
N ASP A 186 -5.22 4.12 7.99
CA ASP A 186 -5.41 2.69 8.20
C ASP A 186 -4.09 1.93 7.99
N LEU A 187 -3.35 2.29 6.93
CA LEU A 187 -2.04 1.72 6.63
C LEU A 187 -1.04 2.00 7.76
N LYS A 188 -1.05 3.21 8.34
CA LYS A 188 -0.20 3.56 9.49
C LYS A 188 -0.60 2.79 10.75
N GLU A 189 -1.89 2.61 11.02
CA GLU A 189 -2.37 1.82 12.16
C GLU A 189 -1.94 0.35 12.02
N LEU A 190 -2.11 -0.23 10.83
CA LEU A 190 -1.66 -1.57 10.51
C LEU A 190 -0.14 -1.70 10.67
N GLU A 191 0.63 -0.77 10.12
CA GLU A 191 2.09 -0.75 10.25
C GLU A 191 2.54 -0.74 11.72
N ALA A 192 1.94 0.13 12.53
CA ALA A 192 2.26 0.23 13.95
C ALA A 192 1.96 -1.08 14.71
N ALA A 193 0.90 -1.81 14.34
CA ALA A 193 0.54 -3.07 14.98
C ALA A 193 1.61 -4.17 14.86
N TYR A 194 2.44 -4.13 13.80
CA TYR A 194 3.51 -5.12 13.57
C TYR A 194 4.91 -4.66 14.00
N LYS A 195 5.12 -3.34 14.19
CA LYS A 195 6.40 -2.78 14.62
C LYS A 195 6.58 -2.71 16.15
N ASN A 196 5.52 -2.94 16.91
CA ASN A 196 5.50 -2.91 18.38
C ASN A 196 6.01 -4.20 19.03
#